data_AF-A0A9X8T0R8-F1
#
_entry.id   AF-A0A9X8T0R8-F1
#
_cell.length_a   1.000
_cell.length_b   1.000
_cell.length_c   1.000
_cell.angle_alpha   90.00
_cell.angle_beta   90.00
_cell.angle_gamma   90.00
#
_symmetry.space_group_name_H-M   'P 1'
#
loop_
_entity.id
_entity.type
_entity.pdbx_description
1 polymer ?
#
loop_
_entity_poly.entity_id
_entity_poly.type
_entity_poly.pdbx_seq_one_letter_code
_entity_poly.pdbx_strand_id
1 'polypeptide(L)' 'MKADSKKIKWLLDNETQYGIAKATGVTQSKLSGLKNGKIKIENLSLEVASILTKYAEEKMG' A
#
# COMPACT_ATOMS: atom_id res chain seq x y z
N MET A 1 14.54 3.84 -4.59
CA MET A 1 13.18 3.56 -4.08
C MET A 1 13.16 2.12 -3.57
N LYS A 2 12.72 1.87 -2.33
CA LYS A 2 12.75 0.54 -1.71
C LYS A 2 11.31 0.11 -1.43
N ALA A 3 10.97 -1.13 -1.76
CA ALA A 3 9.73 -1.77 -1.36
C ALA A 3 9.92 -2.45 0.00
N ASP A 4 8.96 -2.28 0.91
CA ASP A 4 8.93 -2.93 2.21
C ASP A 4 7.53 -3.48 2.51
N SER A 5 7.40 -4.81 2.45
CA SER A 5 6.13 -5.50 2.63
C SER A 5 5.55 -5.32 4.04
N LYS A 6 6.39 -5.11 5.06
CA LYS A 6 5.92 -4.88 6.44
C LYS A 6 5.27 -3.51 6.56
N LYS A 7 5.87 -2.48 5.96
CA LYS A 7 5.31 -1.13 5.93
C LYS A 7 4.02 -1.06 5.12
N ILE A 8 3.97 -1.74 3.97
CA ILE A 8 2.74 -1.85 3.17
C ILE A 8 1.63 -2.53 3.97
N LYS A 9 1.94 -3.61 4.71
CA LYS A 9 0.95 -4.28 5.56
C LYS A 9 0.45 -3.34 6.67
N TRP A 10 1.36 -2.66 7.37
CA TRP A 10 1.00 -1.68 8.38
C TRP A 10 0.06 -0.60 7.82
N LEU A 11 0.36 -0.08 6.63
CA LEU A 11 -0.47 0.92 5.97
C LEU A 11 -1.90 0.42 5.71
N LEU A 12 -2.06 -0.79 5.17
CA LEU A 12 -3.38 -1.37 4.86
C LEU A 12 -4.23 -1.63 6.11
N ASP A 13 -3.58 -1.84 7.26
CA ASP A 13 -4.22 -2.11 8.55
C ASP A 13 -4.56 -0.82 9.30
N ASN A 14 -3.78 0.26 9.13
CA ASN A 14 -3.91 1.51 9.89
C ASN A 14 -4.58 2.66 9.12
N GLU A 15 -4.58 2.64 7.79
CA GLU A 15 -5.17 3.69 6.96
C GLU A 15 -6.39 3.20 6.18
N THR A 16 -7.27 4.14 5.83
CA THR A 16 -8.43 3.83 5.00
C THR A 16 -8.02 3.65 3.54
N GLN A 17 -8.65 2.70 2.83
CA GLN A 17 -8.38 2.49 1.40
C GLN A 17 -8.66 3.76 0.56
N TYR A 18 -9.64 4.57 0.96
CA TYR A 18 -9.90 5.87 0.33
C TYR A 18 -8.75 6.86 0.56
N GLY A 19 -8.26 7.00 1.79
CA GLY A 19 -7.14 7.89 2.09
C GLY A 19 -5.88 7.49 1.32
N ILE A 20 -5.56 6.19 1.32
CA ILE A 20 -4.42 5.66 0.56
C ILE A 20 -4.61 5.93 -0.94
N ALA A 21 -5.78 5.65 -1.52
CA ALA A 21 -6.02 5.86 -2.94
C ALA A 21 -5.88 7.34 -3.33
N LYS A 22 -6.43 8.24 -2.53
CA LYS A 22 -6.35 9.69 -2.75
C LYS A 22 -4.90 10.20 -2.70
N ALA A 23 -4.07 9.66 -1.80
CA ALA A 23 -2.69 10.10 -1.63
C ALA A 23 -1.71 9.47 -2.64
N THR A 24 -1.94 8.22 -3.03
CA THR A 24 -0.95 7.42 -3.79
C THR A 24 -1.31 7.22 -5.26
N GLY A 25 -2.55 7.50 -5.66
CA GLY A 25 -3.07 7.18 -6.99
C GLY A 25 -3.33 5.67 -7.21
N VAL A 26 -3.06 4.81 -6.23
CA VAL A 26 -3.37 3.39 -6.30
C VAL A 26 -4.88 3.19 -6.18
N THR A 27 -5.47 2.42 -7.10
CA THR A 27 -6.94 2.25 -7.12
C THR A 27 -7.46 1.55 -5.87
N GLN A 28 -8.64 1.96 -5.41
CA GLN A 28 -9.31 1.32 -4.27
C GLN A 28 -9.52 -0.18 -4.49
N SER A 29 -9.86 -0.61 -5.71
CA SER A 29 -10.02 -2.03 -6.04
C SER A 29 -8.73 -2.82 -5.81
N LYS A 30 -7.56 -2.26 -6.15
CA LYS A 30 -6.27 -2.89 -5.90
C LYS A 30 -5.95 -2.96 -4.40
N LEU A 31 -6.21 -1.88 -3.66
CA LEU A 31 -6.05 -1.85 -2.20
C LEU A 31 -6.98 -2.84 -1.49
N SER A 32 -8.22 -2.98 -1.97
CA SER A 32 -9.17 -3.99 -1.49
C SER A 32 -8.69 -5.40 -1.79
N GLY A 33 -8.13 -5.64 -2.98
CA GLY A 33 -7.49 -6.91 -3.32
C GLY A 33 -6.34 -7.26 -2.37
N LEU A 34 -5.49 -6.29 -2.03
CA LEU A 34 -4.39 -6.47 -1.08
C LEU A 34 -4.89 -6.75 0.34
N LYS A 35 -5.84 -5.94 0.84
CA LYS A 35 -6.38 -6.07 2.21
C LYS A 35 -7.10 -7.40 2.42
N ASN A 36 -7.81 -7.88 1.40
CA ASN A 36 -8.55 -9.15 1.46
C ASN A 36 -7.70 -10.36 1.03
N GLY A 37 -6.41 -10.19 0.76
CA GLY A 37 -5.50 -11.28 0.36
C GLY A 37 -5.71 -11.84 -1.05
N LYS A 38 -6.61 -11.26 -1.86
CA LYS A 38 -6.81 -11.63 -3.27
C LYS A 38 -5.57 -11.30 -4.12
N ILE A 39 -4.85 -10.25 -3.74
CA ILE A 39 -3.58 -9.84 -4.33
C ILE A 39 -2.53 -9.96 -3.23
N LYS A 40 -1.46 -10.71 -3.49
CA LYS A 40 -0.32 -10.75 -2.57
C LYS A 40 0.57 -9.52 -2.76
N ILE A 41 1.13 -9.00 -1.67
CA ILE A 41 2.08 -7.86 -1.70
C ILE A 41 3.31 -8.19 -2.57
N GLU A 42 3.75 -9.45 -2.60
CA GLU A 42 4.86 -9.95 -3.44
C GLU A 42 4.60 -9.82 -4.95
N ASN A 43 3.32 -9.71 -5.36
CA ASN A 43 2.93 -9.56 -6.76
C ASN A 43 2.77 -8.09 -7.19
N LEU A 44 3.10 -7.12 -6.32
CA LEU A 44 3.06 -5.71 -6.70
C LEU A 44 4.22 -5.35 -7.63
N SER A 45 3.96 -4.45 -8.59
CA SER A 45 5.04 -3.80 -9.31
C SER A 45 5.92 -3.02 -8.34
N LEU A 46 7.22 -2.93 -8.63
CA LEU A 46 8.18 -2.22 -7.79
C LEU A 46 7.77 -0.76 -7.56
N GLU A 47 7.19 -0.11 -8.58
CA GLU A 47 6.64 1.24 -8.51
C GLU A 47 5.53 1.34 -7.45
N VAL A 48 4.49 0.51 -7.56
CA VAL A 48 3.35 0.54 -6.63
C VAL A 48 3.79 0.17 -5.22
N ALA A 49 4.65 -0.84 -5.09
CA ALA A 49 5.20 -1.22 -3.79
C ALA A 49 6.02 -0.09 -3.17
N SER A 50 6.83 0.63 -3.97
CA SER A 50 7.60 1.78 -3.50
C SER A 50 6.72 2.96 -3.08
N ILE A 51 5.67 3.28 -3.84
CA ILE A 51 4.72 4.35 -3.51
C ILE A 51 4.01 4.05 -2.19
N LEU A 52 3.49 2.82 -2.03
CA LEU A 52 2.83 2.40 -0.79
C LEU A 52 3.80 2.36 0.39
N THR A 53 5.05 1.96 0.16
CA THR A 53 6.10 1.98 1.21
C THR A 53 6.39 3.41 1.66
N LYS A 54 6.59 4.34 0.72
CA LYS A 54 6.83 5.75 1.03
C LYS A 54 5.67 6.37 1.80
N TYR A 55 4.44 6.12 1.37
CA TYR A 55 3.27 6.65 2.07
C TYR A 55 3.11 6.06 3.48
N ALA A 56 3.46 4.78 3.66
CA ALA A 56 3.52 4.17 4.98
C ALA A 56 4.55 4.87 5.88
N GLU A 57 5.76 5.15 5.37
CA GLU A 57 6.80 5.89 6.11
C GLU A 57 6.32 7.27 6.54
N GLU A 58 5.68 8.03 5.65
CA GLU A 58 5.10 9.35 5.95
C GLU A 58 4.03 9.29 7.05
N LYS A 59 3.33 8.16 7.20
CA LYS A 59 2.32 7.93 8.22
C LYS A 59 2.86 7.38 9.54
N MET A 60 4.03 6.75 9.51
CA MET A 60 4.68 6.17 10.69
C MET A 60 5.55 7.18 11.45
N GLY A 61 6.00 8.26 10.79
CA GLY A 61 6.87 9.28 11.36
C GLY A 61 8.34 9.03 11.05
#